data_AF-A0A433UA57-F1
#
_entry.id   AF-A0A433UA57-F1
#
_cell.length_a   1.000
_cell.length_b   1.000
_cell.length_c   1.000
_cell.angle_alpha   90.00
_cell.angle_beta   90.00
_cell.angle_gamma   90.00
#
_symmetry.space_group_name_H-M   'P 1'
#
loop_
_entity.id
_entity.type
_entity.pdbx_description
1 polymer ?
#
loop_
_entity_poly.entity_id
_entity_poly.type
_entity_poly.pdbx_seq_one_letter_code
_entity_poly.pdbx_strand_id
1 'polypeptide(L)'
;MSKPVWVSPTCYELGHCWTPYCTKASTDVAKNVFTEAIKIYGTLYMMAGLIQKKGMGYYLKRFLPETLQSSIFLTINGTMFITMFCLWRRLVGFYLYYNVFICGIPICLFSILIENKSR
;
A
#
# COMPACT_ATOMS: atom_id res chain seq x y z
N MET A 1 19.95 0.60 24.84
CA MET A 1 18.83 1.46 24.39
C MET A 1 19.41 2.78 23.91
N SER A 2 19.54 2.95 22.60
CA SER A 2 20.06 4.17 21.99
C SER A 2 19.07 5.32 22.26
N LYS A 3 19.57 6.48 22.69
CA LYS A 3 18.74 7.68 22.92
C LYS A 3 17.93 8.00 21.65
N PRO A 4 16.65 8.42 21.77
CA PRO A 4 15.88 8.82 20.61
C PRO A 4 16.58 10.01 19.92
N VAL A 5 17.07 9.79 18.71
CA VAL A 5 17.64 10.84 17.87
C VAL A 5 16.47 11.62 17.28
N TRP A 6 16.34 12.88 17.67
CA TRP A 6 15.37 13.81 17.09
C TRP A 6 15.79 14.10 15.65
N VAL A 7 15.07 13.53 14.69
CA VAL A 7 15.35 13.75 13.27
C VAL A 7 14.65 15.05 12.85
N SER A 8 15.42 16.14 12.75
CA SER A 8 15.00 17.43 12.19
C SER A 8 14.49 17.35 10.73
N PRO A 9 15.06 16.50 9.84
CA PRO A 9 14.65 16.41 8.44
C PRO A 9 13.14 16.35 8.20
N THR A 10 12.74 16.96 7.09
CA THR A 10 11.35 16.99 6.64
C THR A 10 10.88 15.62 6.15
N CYS A 11 9.57 15.41 6.04
CA CYS A 11 9.00 14.19 5.45
C CYS A 11 9.49 13.96 4.01
N TYR A 12 9.82 15.04 3.29
CA TYR A 12 10.43 15.03 1.97
C TYR A 12 11.81 14.38 1.99
N GLU A 13 12.69 14.76 2.91
CA GLU A 13 14.08 14.28 2.95
C GLU A 13 14.20 12.81 3.39
N LEU A 14 13.19 12.30 4.10
CA LEU A 14 13.22 10.95 4.68
C LEU A 14 12.37 9.93 3.92
N GLY A 15 11.20 10.34 3.41
CA GLY A 15 10.17 9.39 2.98
C GLY A 15 9.64 9.61 1.57
N HIS A 16 9.76 10.82 1.00
CA HIS A 16 9.26 11.11 -0.34
C HIS A 16 10.16 12.08 -1.13
N CYS A 17 11.44 11.74 -1.21
CA CYS A 17 12.50 12.60 -1.76
C CYS A 17 12.33 12.99 -3.25
N TRP A 18 11.36 12.40 -3.96
CA TRP A 18 11.08 12.70 -5.36
C TRP A 18 10.06 13.83 -5.57
N THR A 19 9.33 14.26 -4.54
CA THR A 19 8.37 15.37 -4.64
C THR A 19 8.18 16.06 -3.30
N PRO A 20 8.20 17.41 -3.22
CA PRO A 20 7.96 18.11 -1.95
C PRO A 20 6.51 18.03 -1.48
N TYR A 21 5.57 17.66 -2.37
CA TYR A 21 4.15 17.58 -2.06
C TYR A 21 3.74 16.19 -1.55
N CYS A 22 3.35 16.08 -0.27
CA CYS A 22 2.96 14.81 0.34
C CYS A 22 1.78 14.13 -0.37
N THR A 23 0.79 14.90 -0.82
CA THR A 23 -0.38 14.36 -1.54
C THR A 23 0.04 13.74 -2.86
N LYS A 24 0.92 14.43 -3.61
CA LYS A 24 1.50 13.92 -4.85
C LYS A 24 2.34 12.66 -4.60
N ALA A 25 3.13 12.64 -3.53
CA ALA A 25 3.90 11.46 -3.14
C ALA A 25 3.00 10.24 -2.91
N SER A 26 1.91 10.40 -2.14
CA SER A 26 0.94 9.34 -1.91
C SER A 26 0.28 8.88 -3.20
N THR A 27 -0.15 9.80 -4.08
CA THR A 27 -0.81 9.41 -5.34
C THR A 27 0.15 8.72 -6.31
N ASP A 28 1.41 9.16 -6.37
CA ASP A 28 2.43 8.55 -7.23
C ASP A 28 2.68 7.09 -6.78
N VAL A 29 2.80 6.88 -5.47
CA VAL A 29 2.95 5.53 -4.88
C VAL A 29 1.71 4.70 -5.15
N ALA A 30 0.52 5.23 -4.92
CA ALA A 30 -0.74 4.52 -5.18
C ALA A 30 -0.83 4.06 -6.64
N LYS A 31 -0.54 4.95 -7.58
CA LYS A 31 -0.60 4.65 -9.00
C LYS A 31 0.44 3.60 -9.42
N ASN A 32 1.67 3.75 -8.96
CA ASN A 32 2.75 2.82 -9.29
C ASN A 32 2.49 1.44 -8.69
N VAL A 33 2.18 1.37 -7.39
CA VAL A 33 1.90 0.10 -6.71
C VAL A 33 0.68 -0.57 -7.30
N PHE A 34 -0.39 0.16 -7.62
CA PHE A 34 -1.58 -0.41 -8.26
C PHE A 34 -1.28 -1.00 -9.63
N THR A 35 -0.49 -0.29 -10.44
CA THR A 35 -0.09 -0.75 -11.78
C THR A 35 0.74 -2.02 -11.70
N GLU A 36 1.71 -2.08 -10.79
CA GLU A 36 2.54 -3.26 -10.59
C GLU A 36 1.75 -4.41 -9.96
N ALA A 37 0.82 -4.13 -9.04
CA ALA A 37 -0.05 -5.13 -8.45
C ALA A 37 -0.93 -5.82 -9.50
N ILE A 38 -1.53 -5.05 -10.42
CA ILE A 38 -2.31 -5.61 -11.53
C ILE A 38 -1.45 -6.51 -12.41
N LYS A 39 -0.19 -6.13 -12.70
CA LYS A 39 0.72 -6.98 -13.50
C LYS A 39 1.02 -8.28 -12.78
N ILE A 40 1.37 -8.22 -11.49
CA ILE A 40 1.74 -9.40 -10.70
C ILE A 40 0.54 -10.34 -10.53
N TYR A 41 -0.57 -9.83 -9.98
CA TYR A 41 -1.75 -10.66 -9.72
C TYR A 41 -2.46 -11.05 -11.01
N GLY A 42 -2.54 -10.14 -11.99
CA GLY A 42 -3.13 -10.43 -13.29
C GLY A 42 -2.39 -11.56 -14.02
N THR A 43 -1.06 -11.54 -14.05
CA THR A 43 -0.30 -12.64 -14.67
C THR A 43 -0.46 -13.95 -13.91
N LEU A 44 -0.41 -13.92 -12.58
CA LEU A 44 -0.59 -15.10 -11.72
C LEU A 44 -1.95 -15.77 -11.95
N TYR A 45 -3.04 -15.00 -11.84
CA TYR A 45 -4.38 -15.55 -11.99
C TYR A 45 -4.69 -15.94 -13.44
N MET A 46 -4.02 -15.33 -14.43
CA MET A 46 -4.20 -15.66 -15.84
C MET A 46 -3.56 -17.01 -16.13
N MET A 47 -2.33 -17.22 -15.65
CA MET A 47 -1.66 -18.52 -15.72
C MET A 47 -2.47 -19.61 -15.00
N ALA A 48 -3.04 -19.31 -13.83
CA ALA A 48 -3.91 -20.24 -13.11
C ALA A 48 -5.18 -20.60 -13.92
N GLY A 49 -5.80 -19.62 -14.59
CA GLY A 49 -6.97 -19.84 -15.45
C GLY A 49 -6.67 -20.70 -16.68
N LEU A 50 -5.48 -20.52 -17.29
CA LEU A 50 -5.00 -21.31 -18.42
C LEU A 50 -4.76 -22.77 -18.04
N ILE A 51 -4.08 -23.02 -16.91
CA ILE A 51 -3.83 -24.39 -16.40
C ILE A 51 -5.14 -25.12 -16.11
N GLN A 52 -6.13 -24.41 -15.54
CA GLN A 52 -7.43 -24.98 -15.20
C GLN A 52 -8.42 -25.06 -16.38
N LYS A 53 -8.03 -24.63 -17.59
CA LYS A 53 -8.88 -24.59 -18.80
C LYS A 53 -10.24 -23.94 -18.57
N LYS A 54 -10.29 -22.85 -17.80
CA LYS A 54 -11.54 -22.15 -17.46
C LYS A 54 -12.03 -21.31 -18.65
N GLY A 55 -13.36 -21.27 -18.86
CA GLY A 55 -13.98 -20.45 -19.91
C GLY A 55 -14.06 -18.96 -19.57
N MET A 56 -14.40 -18.13 -20.56
CA MET A 56 -14.46 -16.65 -20.47
C MET A 56 -15.27 -16.13 -19.26
N GLY A 57 -16.37 -16.81 -18.90
CA GLY A 57 -17.23 -16.44 -17.78
C GLY A 57 -16.54 -16.52 -16.41
N TYR A 58 -15.53 -17.37 -16.24
CA TYR A 58 -14.71 -17.45 -15.03
C TYR A 58 -13.82 -16.21 -14.87
N TYR A 59 -13.30 -15.69 -15.98
CA TYR A 59 -12.41 -14.53 -15.96
C TYR A 59 -13.13 -13.26 -15.48
N LEU A 60 -14.36 -13.05 -15.93
CA LEU A 60 -15.16 -11.90 -15.51
C LEU A 60 -15.70 -12.03 -14.09
N LYS A 61 -16.21 -13.22 -13.71
CA LYS A 61 -16.88 -13.41 -12.42
C LYS A 61 -15.93 -13.64 -11.24
N ARG A 62 -14.71 -14.15 -11.47
CA ARG A 62 -13.81 -14.56 -10.39
C ARG A 62 -12.41 -13.96 -10.50
N PHE A 63 -11.76 -14.10 -11.66
CA PHE A 63 -10.42 -13.56 -11.87
C PHE A 63 -10.36 -12.04 -11.66
N LEU A 64 -11.25 -11.27 -12.30
CA LEU A 64 -11.28 -9.81 -12.19
C LEU A 64 -11.47 -9.32 -10.75
N PRO A 65 -12.52 -9.75 -10.02
CA PRO A 65 -12.72 -9.29 -8.64
C PRO A 65 -11.63 -9.77 -7.68
N GLU A 66 -11.08 -10.97 -7.83
CA GLU A 66 -9.97 -11.46 -6.99
C GLU A 66 -8.68 -10.65 -7.26
N THR A 67 -8.33 -10.44 -8.54
CA THR A 67 -7.16 -9.64 -8.94
C THR A 67 -7.28 -8.20 -8.44
N LEU A 68 -8.45 -7.58 -8.60
CA LEU A 68 -8.69 -6.21 -8.14
C LEU A 68 -8.64 -6.13 -6.62
N GLN A 69 -9.19 -7.10 -5.89
CA GLN A 69 -9.15 -7.12 -4.43
C GLN A 69 -7.71 -7.21 -3.92
N SER A 70 -6.91 -8.14 -4.44
CA SER A 70 -5.49 -8.26 -4.08
C SER A 70 -4.69 -7.01 -4.46
N SER A 71 -5.00 -6.41 -5.61
CA SER A 71 -4.34 -5.17 -6.06
C SER A 71 -4.69 -3.98 -5.17
N ILE A 72 -5.95 -3.83 -4.78
CA ILE A 72 -6.42 -2.79 -3.86
C ILE A 72 -5.79 -2.98 -2.48
N PHE A 73 -5.75 -4.22 -1.97
CA PHE A 73 -5.08 -4.55 -0.71
C PHE A 73 -3.62 -4.10 -0.72
N LEU A 74 -2.84 -4.51 -1.74
CA LEU A 74 -1.42 -4.17 -1.83
C LEU A 74 -1.20 -2.66 -1.99
N THR A 75 -2.05 -2.01 -2.78
CA THR A 75 -1.99 -0.56 -3.02
C THR A 75 -2.26 0.23 -1.76
N ILE A 76 -3.30 -0.13 -1.01
CA ILE A 76 -3.63 0.52 0.25
C ILE A 76 -2.50 0.31 1.26
N ASN A 77 -1.94 -0.91 1.34
CA ASN A 77 -0.79 -1.17 2.21
C ASN A 77 0.40 -0.23 1.93
N GLY A 78 0.84 -0.16 0.68
CA GLY A 78 1.99 0.67 0.31
C GLY A 78 1.72 2.17 0.43
N THR A 79 0.53 2.63 0.01
CA THR A 79 0.17 4.05 0.00
C THR A 79 -0.09 4.58 1.40
N MET A 80 -0.76 3.81 2.25
CA MET A 80 -1.15 4.24 3.57
C MET A 80 0.06 4.43 4.49
N PHE A 81 1.14 3.68 4.27
CA PHE A 81 2.42 3.91 4.94
C PHE A 81 2.95 5.32 4.70
N ILE A 82 3.16 5.69 3.43
CA ILE A 82 3.70 7.02 3.08
C ILE A 82 2.77 8.13 3.53
N THR A 83 1.46 7.93 3.40
CA THR A 83 0.47 8.93 3.80
C THR A 83 0.48 9.15 5.31
N MET A 84 0.54 8.07 6.10
CA MET A 84 0.56 8.17 7.56
C MET A 84 1.90 8.68 8.09
N PHE A 85 3.01 8.35 7.42
CA PHE A 85 4.33 8.91 7.70
C PHE A 85 4.37 10.43 7.52
N CYS A 86 3.72 10.96 6.47
CA CYS A 86 3.59 12.40 6.25
C CYS A 86 2.63 13.05 7.25
N LEU A 87 1.49 12.41 7.53
CA LEU A 87 0.49 12.92 8.47
C LEU A 87 1.07 13.03 9.89
N TRP A 88 1.84 12.03 10.32
CA TRP A 88 2.52 12.03 11.60
C TRP A 88 3.44 13.26 11.76
N ARG A 89 4.23 13.58 10.73
CA ARG A 89 5.12 14.75 10.76
C ARG A 89 4.38 16.07 10.86
N ARG A 90 3.17 16.15 10.29
CA ARG A 90 2.31 17.33 10.37
C ARG A 90 1.64 17.48 11.74
N LEU A 91 1.29 16.37 12.38
CA LEU A 91 0.64 16.37 13.70
C LEU A 91 1.63 16.57 14.85
N VAL A 92 2.76 15.87 14.80
CA VAL A 92 3.69 15.74 15.95
C VAL A 92 4.94 16.59 15.78
N GLY A 93 5.32 16.93 14.54
CA GLY A 93 6.45 17.82 14.28
C GLY A 93 7.84 17.16 14.33
N PHE A 94 7.93 15.88 14.72
CA PHE A 94 9.20 15.14 14.79
C PHE A 94 9.05 13.67 14.40
N TYR A 95 10.18 13.03 14.08
CA TYR A 95 10.28 11.59 13.85
C TYR A 95 11.04 10.90 14.98
N LEU A 96 10.44 9.83 15.51
CA LEU A 96 11.08 8.83 16.37
C LEU A 96 11.30 7.57 15.55
N TYR A 97 12.34 6.81 15.88
CA TYR A 97 12.61 5.51 15.27
C TYR A 97 11.39 4.56 15.33
N TYR A 98 10.65 4.60 16.43
CA TYR A 98 9.45 3.77 16.63
C TYR A 98 8.20 4.26 15.87
N ASN A 99 8.23 5.43 15.23
CA ASN A 99 7.06 5.94 14.49
C ASN A 99 6.68 5.06 13.31
N VAL A 100 7.61 4.26 12.79
CA VAL A 100 7.33 3.25 11.75
C VAL A 100 6.25 2.28 12.24
N PHE A 101 6.30 1.85 13.50
CA PHE A 101 5.28 0.96 14.08
C PHE A 101 3.94 1.66 14.25
N ILE A 102 3.95 2.92 14.71
CA ILE A 102 2.72 3.69 14.91
C ILE A 102 2.03 3.97 13.58
N CYS A 103 2.79 4.30 12.54
CA CYS A 103 2.28 4.48 11.19
C CYS A 103 1.84 3.15 10.55
N GLY A 104 2.37 2.02 11.03
CA GLY A 104 2.03 0.67 10.56
C GLY A 104 0.70 0.12 11.11
N ILE A 105 0.30 0.48 12.33
CA ILE A 105 -0.98 0.05 12.92
C ILE A 105 -2.20 0.31 12.01
N PRO A 106 -2.42 1.53 11.48
CA PRO A 106 -3.56 1.77 10.61
C PRO A 106 -3.49 0.94 9.34
N ILE A 107 -2.29 0.69 8.81
CA ILE A 107 -2.10 -0.17 7.64
C ILE A 107 -2.62 -1.56 7.93
N CYS A 108 -2.18 -2.17 9.04
CA CYS A 108 -2.63 -3.50 9.44
C CYS A 108 -4.15 -3.56 9.65
N LEU A 109 -4.76 -2.54 10.25
CA LEU A 109 -6.21 -2.48 10.42
C LEU A 109 -6.95 -2.42 9.07
N PHE A 110 -6.51 -1.57 8.15
CA PHE A 110 -7.10 -1.49 6.81
C PHE A 110 -6.90 -2.78 6.01
N SER A 111 -5.73 -3.41 6.13
CA SER A 111 -5.46 -4.72 5.55
C SER A 111 -6.45 -5.77 6.02
N ILE A 112 -6.67 -5.88 7.33
CA ILE A 112 -7.62 -6.83 7.90
C ILE A 112 -9.05 -6.54 7.41
N LEU A 113 -9.45 -5.27 7.30
CA LEU A 113 -10.78 -4.90 6.80
C LEU A 113 -10.99 -5.25 5.32
N ILE A 114 -9.95 -5.12 4.49
CA ILE A 114 -10.01 -5.46 3.05
C ILE A 114 -9.96 -6.98 2.83
N GLU A 115 -9.23 -7.69 3.68
CA GLU A 115 -9.10 -9.14 3.64
C GLU A 115 -10.36 -9.83 4.18
N ASN A 116 -10.99 -9.27 5.23
CA ASN A 116 -12.25 -9.75 5.79
C ASN A 116 -13.46 -9.39 4.91
N LYS A 117 -13.50 -9.96 3.72
CA LYS A 117 -14.75 -10.21 3.00
C LYS A 117 -15.39 -11.41 3.72
N SER A 118 -16.42 -11.16 4.53
CA SER A 118 -17.20 -12.20 5.23
C SER A 118 -17.18 -13.54 4.48
N ARG A 119 -16.81 -14.61 5.20
CA ARG A 119 -17.01 -15.99 4.74
C ARG A 119 -18.42 -16.19 4.20
#